data_AF-A0A9X2J6R1-F1
#
_entry.id   AF-A0A9X2J6R1-F1
#
_cell.length_a   1.000
_cell.length_b   1.000
_cell.length_c   1.000
_cell.angle_alpha   90.00
_cell.angle_beta   90.00
_cell.angle_gamma   90.00
#
_symmetry.space_group_name_H-M   'P 1'
#
loop_
_entity.id
_entity.type
_entity.pdbx_description
1 polymer ?
#
loop_
_entity_poly.entity_id
_entity_poly.type
_entity_poly.pdbx_seq_one_letter_code
_entity_poly.pdbx_strand_id
1 'polypeptide(L)'
;MEYDHGKRITPHVWELSPLDSSIHQYEKRCKEHHSENRVVPGETKEQRTQRLAKYDDAKEHLKGERARIMSMVSVQEQLREQNKKNQLQQYRDEFKGITGGREKLKAYKDEDHHPTNKLEDNLRLAGRAKPSSRYTAHHIVLGKGNLPITTEVRLTLFLHDIRINDPDNGVWMPRSSRDSGHWAMPDAYPHSRLHTHNYERWVHGQVNNLNSESEIRAKLTIVRTHLKNGTEPDKVKESSDPTWNGQ
;
A
#
# COMPACT_ATOMS: atom_id res chain seq x y z
N MET A 1 -13.82 28.89 -19.86
CA MET A 1 -13.48 28.60 -18.46
C MET A 1 -14.59 27.72 -17.94
N GLU A 2 -14.30 26.46 -17.63
CA GLU A 2 -15.33 25.46 -17.32
C GLU A 2 -15.59 25.38 -15.82
N TYR A 3 -16.88 25.33 -15.47
CA TYR A 3 -17.37 25.25 -14.10
C TYR A 3 -18.30 24.06 -13.98
N ASP A 4 -18.10 23.24 -12.96
CA ASP A 4 -19.02 22.16 -12.59
C ASP A 4 -19.51 22.39 -11.16
N HIS A 5 -20.82 22.41 -10.97
CA HIS A 5 -21.48 22.71 -9.69
C HIS A 5 -20.93 23.97 -8.97
N GLY A 6 -20.60 25.02 -9.73
CA GLY A 6 -20.07 26.28 -9.19
C GLY A 6 -18.59 26.24 -8.76
N LYS A 7 -17.91 25.10 -8.94
CA LYS A 7 -16.47 24.98 -8.74
C LYS A 7 -15.74 24.99 -10.09
N ARG A 8 -14.65 25.78 -10.16
CA ARG A 8 -13.79 25.80 -11.34
C ARG A 8 -13.08 24.46 -11.46
N ILE A 9 -13.24 23.79 -12.59
CA ILE A 9 -12.68 22.44 -12.86
C ILE A 9 -11.36 22.50 -13.63
N THR A 10 -11.08 23.61 -14.32
CA THR A 10 -9.78 23.85 -14.95
C THR A 10 -8.87 24.64 -13.99
N PRO A 11 -7.80 24.05 -13.44
CA PRO A 11 -6.83 24.79 -12.64
C PRO A 11 -6.09 25.83 -13.48
N HIS A 12 -5.74 26.96 -12.88
CA HIS A 12 -4.85 27.93 -13.52
C HIS A 12 -3.42 27.39 -13.58
N VAL A 13 -2.61 27.93 -14.50
CA VAL A 13 -1.22 27.46 -14.73
C VAL A 13 -0.36 27.51 -13.46
N TRP A 14 -0.59 28.48 -12.58
CA TRP A 14 0.10 28.60 -11.28
C TRP A 14 -0.46 27.69 -10.17
N GLU A 15 -1.57 27.00 -10.42
CA GLU A 15 -2.16 25.99 -9.53
C GLU A 15 -1.82 24.56 -9.97
N LEU A 16 -1.16 24.41 -11.13
CA LEU A 16 -0.70 23.13 -11.62
C LEU A 16 0.44 22.62 -10.75
N SER A 17 0.40 21.32 -10.44
CA SER A 17 1.57 20.66 -9.87
C SER A 17 2.76 20.80 -10.84
N PRO A 18 4.01 20.65 -10.38
CA PRO A 18 5.17 20.68 -11.28
C PRO A 18 5.06 19.70 -12.46
N LEU A 19 4.41 18.55 -12.27
CA LEU A 19 4.13 17.57 -13.34
C LEU A 19 3.08 18.10 -14.33
N ASP A 20 1.94 18.57 -13.83
CA ASP A 20 0.87 19.06 -14.68
C ASP A 20 1.30 20.32 -15.45
N SER A 21 2.13 21.16 -14.84
CA SER A 21 2.73 22.34 -15.50
C SER A 21 3.69 21.92 -16.62
N SER A 22 4.49 20.88 -16.40
CA SER A 22 5.41 20.34 -17.42
C SER A 22 4.65 19.70 -18.59
N ILE A 23 3.60 18.92 -18.30
CA ILE A 23 2.72 18.33 -19.31
C ILE A 23 1.99 19.44 -20.10
N HIS A 24 1.43 20.43 -19.40
CA HIS A 24 0.74 21.56 -20.01
C HIS A 24 1.65 22.36 -20.95
N GLN A 25 2.90 22.64 -20.54
CA GLN A 25 3.88 23.32 -21.38
C GLN A 25 4.28 22.48 -22.60
N TYR A 26 4.46 21.16 -22.41
CA TYR A 26 4.72 20.23 -23.52
C TYR A 26 3.59 20.24 -24.54
N GLU A 27 2.34 20.07 -24.10
CA GLU A 27 1.17 20.08 -24.97
C GLU A 27 0.99 21.41 -25.71
N LYS A 28 1.24 22.54 -25.01
CA LYS A 28 1.19 23.87 -25.60
C LYS A 28 2.23 24.02 -26.72
N ARG A 29 3.49 23.64 -26.48
CA ARG A 29 4.57 23.68 -27.48
C ARG A 29 4.27 22.79 -28.68
N CYS A 30 3.71 21.59 -28.46
CA CYS A 30 3.30 20.70 -29.55
C CYS A 30 2.17 21.31 -30.41
N LYS A 31 1.19 21.97 -29.78
CA LYS A 31 0.06 22.62 -30.48
C LYS A 31 0.53 23.84 -31.28
N GLU A 32 1.33 24.72 -30.68
CA GLU A 32 1.91 25.89 -31.34
C GLU A 32 2.70 25.45 -32.59
N HIS A 33 3.63 24.51 -32.41
CA HIS A 33 4.43 23.98 -33.50
C HIS A 33 3.61 23.33 -34.64
N HIS A 34 2.54 22.59 -34.32
CA HIS A 34 1.67 21.97 -35.33
C HIS A 34 0.77 23.00 -36.05
N SER A 35 0.33 24.05 -35.34
CA SER A 35 -0.55 25.07 -35.90
C SER A 35 0.12 25.96 -36.95
N GLU A 36 1.42 26.26 -36.76
CA GLU A 36 2.22 27.11 -37.65
C GLU A 36 2.62 26.41 -38.98
N ASN A 37 2.60 25.08 -39.03
CA ASN A 37 3.23 24.30 -40.10
C ASN A 37 2.26 23.54 -41.04
N ARG A 38 0.95 23.79 -40.94
CA ARG A 38 -0.07 22.89 -41.53
C ARG A 38 -0.12 22.91 -43.06
N VAL A 39 -0.06 24.08 -43.73
CA VAL A 39 0.21 24.26 -45.18
C VAL A 39 0.55 25.74 -45.42
N VAL A 40 1.62 26.06 -46.13
CA VAL A 40 1.90 27.44 -46.60
C VAL A 40 1.62 27.52 -48.11
N PRO A 41 0.60 28.26 -48.57
CA PRO A 41 0.30 28.41 -49.99
C PRO A 41 1.44 29.13 -50.73
N GLY A 42 1.92 28.58 -51.85
CA GLY A 42 2.96 29.20 -52.70
C GLY A 42 4.42 28.90 -52.34
N GLU A 43 4.68 27.94 -51.45
CA GLU A 43 6.03 27.58 -50.99
C GLU A 43 6.89 26.90 -52.08
N THR A 44 8.16 27.31 -52.21
CA THR A 44 9.13 26.66 -53.12
C THR A 44 9.69 25.36 -52.54
N LYS A 45 10.32 24.52 -53.38
CA LYS A 45 10.85 23.21 -52.96
C LYS A 45 11.98 23.33 -51.92
N GLU A 46 12.85 24.33 -52.04
CA GLU A 46 13.91 24.64 -51.09
C GLU A 46 13.35 25.12 -49.74
N GLN A 47 12.35 25.99 -49.76
CA GLN A 47 11.68 26.48 -48.55
C GLN A 47 11.00 25.34 -47.78
N ARG A 48 10.32 24.44 -48.52
CA ARG A 48 9.72 23.23 -47.94
C ARG A 48 10.76 22.33 -47.28
N THR A 49 11.92 22.15 -47.91
CA THR A 49 13.01 21.31 -47.36
C THR A 49 13.56 21.90 -46.07
N GLN A 50 13.81 23.20 -46.02
CA GLN A 50 14.28 23.87 -44.79
C GLN A 50 13.25 23.83 -43.67
N ARG A 51 11.96 23.97 -43.99
CA ARG A 51 10.88 23.87 -43.01
C ARG A 51 10.76 22.45 -42.44
N LEU A 52 10.86 21.42 -43.27
CA LEU A 52 10.86 20.03 -42.82
C LEU A 52 12.08 19.71 -41.93
N ALA A 53 13.27 20.23 -42.26
CA ALA A 53 14.45 20.06 -41.41
C ALA A 53 14.27 20.72 -40.03
N LYS A 54 13.71 21.93 -39.97
CA LYS A 54 13.36 22.59 -38.68
C LYS A 54 12.28 21.82 -37.91
N TYR A 55 11.33 21.22 -38.62
CA TYR A 55 10.32 20.36 -38.01
C TYR A 55 10.94 19.12 -37.38
N ASP A 56 11.83 18.43 -38.09
CA ASP A 56 12.49 17.23 -37.58
C ASP A 56 13.36 17.55 -36.34
N ASP A 57 14.09 18.68 -36.37
CA ASP A 57 14.87 19.16 -35.22
C ASP A 57 13.97 19.48 -33.99
N ALA A 58 12.88 20.22 -34.20
CA ALA A 58 11.92 20.53 -33.14
C ALA A 58 11.25 19.26 -32.59
N LYS A 59 10.94 18.28 -33.45
CA LYS A 59 10.36 17.00 -33.06
C LYS A 59 11.33 16.18 -32.20
N GLU A 60 12.62 16.12 -32.56
CA GLU A 60 13.64 15.45 -31.75
C GLU A 60 13.83 16.14 -30.39
N HIS A 61 13.87 17.47 -30.37
CA HIS A 61 13.89 18.23 -29.11
C HIS A 61 12.69 17.89 -28.20
N LEU A 62 11.47 17.87 -28.76
CA LEU A 62 10.24 17.54 -28.02
C LEU A 62 10.21 16.09 -27.53
N LYS A 63 10.79 15.14 -28.27
CA LYS A 63 10.97 13.76 -27.78
C LYS A 63 11.91 13.71 -26.58
N GLY A 64 13.01 14.47 -26.61
CA GLY A 64 13.94 14.63 -25.49
C GLY A 64 13.26 15.18 -24.23
N GLU A 65 12.43 16.22 -24.39
CA GLU A 65 11.66 16.80 -23.28
C GLU A 65 10.65 15.81 -22.70
N ARG A 66 9.95 15.04 -23.54
CA ARG A 66 9.07 13.96 -23.07
C ARG A 66 9.85 12.89 -22.27
N ALA A 67 11.00 12.46 -22.76
CA ALA A 67 11.85 11.49 -22.06
C ALA A 67 12.32 12.03 -20.69
N ARG A 68 12.67 13.31 -20.63
CA ARG A 68 13.00 14.01 -19.39
C ARG A 68 11.83 14.01 -18.40
N ILE A 69 10.61 14.35 -18.83
CA ILE A 69 9.41 14.34 -17.98
C ILE A 69 9.17 12.93 -17.42
N MET A 70 9.24 11.90 -18.26
CA MET A 70 9.08 10.50 -17.82
C MET A 70 10.15 10.09 -16.79
N SER A 71 11.40 10.51 -17.00
CA SER A 71 12.49 10.29 -16.04
C SER A 71 12.20 10.97 -14.70
N MET A 72 11.72 12.22 -14.71
CA MET A 72 11.34 12.94 -13.50
C MET A 72 10.20 12.24 -12.73
N VAL A 73 9.19 11.70 -13.43
CA VAL A 73 8.12 10.91 -12.79
C VAL A 73 8.70 9.65 -12.13
N SER A 74 9.59 8.93 -12.83
CA SER A 74 10.27 7.76 -12.26
C SER A 74 11.05 8.09 -10.99
N VAL A 75 11.84 9.18 -11.00
CA VAL A 75 12.58 9.65 -9.82
C VAL A 75 11.62 10.05 -8.69
N GLN A 76 10.52 10.73 -8.98
CA GLN A 76 9.52 11.09 -7.97
C GLN A 76 8.87 9.86 -7.34
N GLU A 77 8.53 8.83 -8.13
CA GLU A 77 7.99 7.57 -7.61
C GLU A 77 9.02 6.82 -6.75
N GLN A 78 10.30 6.81 -7.16
CA GLN A 78 11.37 6.24 -6.34
C GLN A 78 11.52 6.96 -5.00
N LEU A 79 11.48 8.30 -4.99
CA LEU A 79 11.55 9.09 -3.77
C LEU A 79 10.32 8.86 -2.88
N ARG A 80 9.12 8.76 -3.47
CA ARG A 80 7.89 8.41 -2.73
C ARG A 80 8.02 7.04 -2.07
N GLU A 81 8.51 6.05 -2.81
CA GLU A 81 8.70 4.69 -2.28
C GLU A 81 9.77 4.64 -1.18
N GLN A 82 10.89 5.34 -1.36
CA GLN A 82 11.91 5.49 -0.31
C GLN A 82 11.34 6.17 0.93
N ASN A 83 10.57 7.24 0.78
CA ASN A 83 9.94 7.91 1.91
C ASN A 83 8.99 7.00 2.68
N LYS A 84 8.19 6.18 1.97
CA LYS A 84 7.32 5.17 2.62
C LYS A 84 8.14 4.14 3.40
N LYS A 85 9.22 3.63 2.80
CA LYS A 85 10.13 2.69 3.47
C LYS A 85 10.78 3.31 4.71
N ASN A 86 11.22 4.56 4.61
CA ASN A 86 11.79 5.29 5.74
C ASN A 86 10.78 5.47 6.87
N GLN A 87 9.53 5.83 6.56
CA GLN A 87 8.46 5.94 7.58
C GLN A 87 8.17 4.61 8.27
N LEU A 88 8.11 3.50 7.50
CA LEU A 88 7.91 2.18 8.07
C LEU A 88 9.12 1.72 8.91
N GLN A 89 10.33 2.02 8.45
CA GLN A 89 11.56 1.71 9.17
C GLN A 89 11.65 2.50 10.48
N GLN A 90 11.32 3.80 10.46
CA GLN A 90 11.22 4.63 11.66
C GLN A 90 10.21 4.05 12.67
N TYR A 91 9.05 3.60 12.21
CA TYR A 91 8.09 2.91 13.07
C TYR A 91 8.69 1.63 13.69
N ARG A 92 9.44 0.83 12.95
CA ARG A 92 10.08 -0.38 13.50
C ARG A 92 11.19 -0.05 14.51
N ASP A 93 12.00 0.97 14.21
CA ASP A 93 13.17 1.31 15.00
C ASP A 93 12.84 2.03 16.31
N GLU A 94 11.69 2.70 16.39
CA GLU A 94 11.20 3.38 17.61
C GLU A 94 11.28 2.48 18.86
N PHE A 95 10.86 1.21 18.74
CA PHE A 95 10.87 0.28 19.87
C PHE A 95 12.18 -0.50 20.01
N LYS A 96 12.93 -0.66 18.91
CA LYS A 96 14.28 -1.25 18.94
C LYS A 96 15.27 -0.36 19.67
N GLY A 97 15.08 0.97 19.62
CA GLY A 97 15.90 1.94 20.34
C GLY A 97 15.70 1.94 21.85
N ILE A 98 14.65 1.29 22.38
CA ILE A 98 14.38 1.24 23.83
C ILE A 98 15.22 0.13 24.47
N THR A 99 16.26 0.51 25.21
CA THR A 99 17.19 -0.42 25.87
C THR A 99 16.69 -0.90 27.23
N GLY A 100 15.84 -0.13 27.91
CA GLY A 100 15.26 -0.50 29.20
C GLY A 100 14.14 -1.52 29.07
N GLY A 101 14.32 -2.74 29.60
CA GLY A 101 13.32 -3.81 29.49
C GLY A 101 11.93 -3.45 30.03
N ARG A 102 11.84 -2.69 31.14
CA ARG A 102 10.56 -2.19 31.68
C ARG A 102 9.92 -1.13 30.78
N GLU A 103 10.72 -0.23 30.24
CA GLU A 103 10.26 0.84 29.34
C GLU A 103 9.76 0.25 28.03
N LYS A 104 10.49 -0.74 27.48
CA LYS A 104 10.11 -1.45 26.27
C LYS A 104 8.79 -2.20 26.47
N LEU A 105 8.64 -2.89 27.59
CA LEU A 105 7.40 -3.58 27.94
C LEU A 105 6.24 -2.59 28.12
N LYS A 106 6.49 -1.43 28.72
CA LYS A 106 5.48 -0.37 28.87
C LYS A 106 5.06 0.17 27.50
N ALA A 107 6.01 0.55 26.65
CA ALA A 107 5.74 1.04 25.30
C ALA A 107 4.92 0.03 24.48
N TYR A 108 5.19 -1.27 24.63
CA TYR A 108 4.41 -2.31 23.98
C TYR A 108 2.98 -2.45 24.53
N LYS A 109 2.80 -2.32 25.85
CA LYS A 109 1.46 -2.36 26.45
C LYS A 109 0.62 -1.14 26.09
N ASP A 110 1.28 0.01 25.96
CA ASP A 110 0.66 1.30 25.64
C ASP A 110 0.43 1.46 24.12
N GLU A 111 0.97 0.57 23.28
CA GLU A 111 0.74 0.64 21.83
C GLU A 111 -0.71 0.33 21.48
N ASP A 112 -1.41 1.33 20.95
CA ASP A 112 -2.77 1.19 20.43
C ASP A 112 -2.82 0.15 19.31
N HIS A 113 -3.60 -0.91 19.53
CA HIS A 113 -3.89 -1.95 18.54
C HIS A 113 -5.32 -1.86 17.99
N HIS A 114 -6.17 -1.00 18.56
CA HIS A 114 -7.53 -0.72 18.09
C HIS A 114 -7.88 0.75 18.32
N PRO A 115 -8.49 1.46 17.35
CA PRO A 115 -8.91 1.01 16.01
C PRO A 115 -7.77 0.90 14.98
N THR A 116 -8.00 0.12 13.92
CA THR A 116 -7.02 -0.47 12.99
C THR A 116 -6.31 0.51 12.02
N ASN A 117 -6.44 1.83 12.21
CA ASN A 117 -5.91 2.83 11.29
C ASN A 117 -4.39 2.74 11.12
N LYS A 118 -3.66 2.56 12.24
CA LYS A 118 -2.19 2.46 12.20
C LYS A 118 -1.72 1.26 11.38
N LEU A 119 -2.38 0.11 11.53
CA LEU A 119 -2.09 -1.08 10.72
C LEU A 119 -2.45 -0.85 9.24
N GLU A 120 -3.59 -0.22 8.95
CA GLU A 120 -3.97 0.14 7.58
C GLU A 120 -2.92 1.02 6.89
N ASP A 121 -2.41 2.03 7.60
CA ASP A 121 -1.37 2.93 7.09
C ASP A 121 -0.06 2.17 6.87
N ASN A 122 0.36 1.36 7.84
CA ASN A 122 1.56 0.55 7.74
C ASN A 122 1.49 -0.48 6.59
N LEU A 123 0.31 -1.05 6.31
CA LEU A 123 0.11 -1.91 5.13
C LEU A 123 0.33 -1.12 3.83
N ARG A 124 -0.18 0.11 3.74
CA ARG A 124 0.05 0.99 2.57
C ARG A 124 1.52 1.39 2.44
N LEU A 125 2.19 1.70 3.55
CA LEU A 125 3.63 2.00 3.58
C LEU A 125 4.47 0.80 3.12
N ALA A 126 4.04 -0.42 3.42
CA ALA A 126 4.65 -1.66 2.93
C ALA A 126 4.29 -2.00 1.47
N GLY A 127 3.65 -1.08 0.73
CA GLY A 127 3.26 -1.28 -0.66
C GLY A 127 2.03 -2.17 -0.86
N ARG A 128 1.30 -2.52 0.22
CA ARG A 128 0.11 -3.37 0.14
C ARG A 128 -1.13 -2.49 0.02
N ALA A 129 -1.50 -2.17 -1.22
CA ALA A 129 -2.67 -1.34 -1.51
C ALA A 129 -3.97 -1.97 -1.01
N LYS A 130 -4.87 -1.14 -0.46
CA LYS A 130 -6.21 -1.54 -0.06
C LYS A 130 -7.05 -1.84 -1.31
N PRO A 131 -7.60 -3.06 -1.48
CA PRO A 131 -8.28 -3.43 -2.72
C PRO A 131 -9.51 -2.57 -3.04
N SER A 132 -10.32 -2.25 -2.03
CA SER A 132 -11.46 -1.34 -2.13
C SER A 132 -11.92 -0.89 -0.74
N SER A 133 -12.88 0.03 -0.68
CA SER A 133 -13.53 0.46 0.57
C SER A 133 -14.26 -0.68 1.31
N ARG A 134 -14.48 -1.82 0.66
CA ARG A 134 -15.08 -3.04 1.23
C ARG A 134 -14.14 -3.85 2.12
N TYR A 135 -12.86 -3.48 2.17
CA TYR A 135 -11.84 -4.15 2.97
C TYR A 135 -11.47 -3.34 4.22
N THR A 136 -10.91 -4.01 5.21
CA THR A 136 -10.21 -3.37 6.33
C THR A 136 -9.03 -4.22 6.77
N ALA A 137 -8.08 -3.63 7.51
CA ALA A 137 -6.98 -4.39 8.05
C ALA A 137 -7.45 -5.32 9.17
N HIS A 138 -6.98 -6.56 9.10
CA HIS A 138 -7.08 -7.56 10.15
C HIS A 138 -5.67 -7.85 10.66
N HIS A 139 -5.50 -7.78 11.98
CA HIS A 139 -4.32 -8.28 12.66
C HIS A 139 -4.35 -9.81 12.64
N ILE A 140 -3.26 -10.44 12.21
CA ILE A 140 -3.12 -11.90 12.22
C ILE A 140 -3.02 -12.38 13.68
N VAL A 141 -2.05 -11.85 14.42
CA VAL A 141 -2.02 -11.93 15.88
C VAL A 141 -2.87 -10.80 16.41
N LEU A 142 -4.01 -11.16 17.00
CA LEU A 142 -5.00 -10.21 17.50
C LEU A 142 -4.41 -9.33 18.61
N GLY A 143 -4.74 -8.03 18.58
CA GLY A 143 -4.44 -7.12 19.68
C GLY A 143 -5.21 -7.50 20.95
N LYS A 144 -6.51 -7.74 20.81
CA LYS A 144 -7.36 -8.25 21.90
C LYS A 144 -8.08 -9.52 21.45
N GLY A 145 -7.73 -10.65 22.07
CA GLY A 145 -8.40 -11.94 21.88
C GLY A 145 -9.36 -12.26 23.04
N ASN A 146 -10.08 -13.36 22.88
CA ASN A 146 -10.98 -13.94 23.87
C ASN A 146 -10.26 -14.97 24.78
N LEU A 147 -9.12 -15.51 24.33
CA LEU A 147 -8.31 -16.47 25.07
C LEU A 147 -7.01 -15.85 25.61
N PRO A 148 -6.52 -16.33 26.77
CA PRO A 148 -5.22 -15.92 27.31
C PRO A 148 -4.05 -16.18 26.36
N ILE A 149 -4.12 -17.24 25.54
CA ILE A 149 -3.08 -17.60 24.55
C ILE A 149 -2.79 -16.48 23.55
N THR A 150 -3.76 -15.61 23.27
CA THR A 150 -3.53 -14.44 22.41
C THR A 150 -2.50 -13.49 23.01
N THR A 151 -2.46 -13.36 24.34
CA THR A 151 -1.45 -12.55 25.05
C THR A 151 -0.06 -13.17 24.93
N GLU A 152 0.03 -14.50 24.94
CA GLU A 152 1.31 -15.22 24.77
C GLU A 152 1.91 -14.97 23.39
N VAL A 153 1.13 -15.14 22.31
CA VAL A 153 1.61 -14.89 20.94
C VAL A 153 1.99 -13.43 20.73
N ARG A 154 1.24 -12.51 21.32
CA ARG A 154 1.59 -11.09 21.32
C ARG A 154 2.95 -10.85 21.98
N LEU A 155 3.21 -11.50 23.12
CA LEU A 155 4.50 -11.43 23.79
C LEU A 155 5.60 -12.04 22.91
N THR A 156 5.34 -13.13 22.19
CA THR A 156 6.29 -13.69 21.21
C THR A 156 6.63 -12.65 20.14
N LEU A 157 5.65 -11.97 19.53
CA LEU A 157 5.94 -10.89 18.58
C LEU A 157 6.83 -9.80 19.20
N PHE A 158 6.49 -9.36 20.42
CA PHE A 158 7.24 -8.35 21.15
C PHE A 158 8.70 -8.74 21.40
N LEU A 159 8.94 -9.96 21.89
CA LEU A 159 10.28 -10.46 22.21
C LEU A 159 11.17 -10.56 20.97
N HIS A 160 10.57 -10.62 19.77
CA HIS A 160 11.25 -10.68 18.49
C HIS A 160 11.15 -9.38 17.68
N ASP A 161 10.89 -8.24 18.34
CA ASP A 161 10.84 -6.90 17.72
C ASP A 161 9.82 -6.74 16.58
N ILE A 162 8.74 -7.51 16.63
CA ILE A 162 7.60 -7.38 15.71
C ILE A 162 6.50 -6.63 16.46
N ARG A 163 6.25 -5.39 16.06
CA ARG A 163 5.21 -4.55 16.64
C ARG A 163 3.81 -5.04 16.24
N ILE A 164 2.80 -4.76 17.06
CA ILE A 164 1.44 -5.26 16.80
C ILE A 164 0.86 -4.70 15.50
N ASN A 165 1.15 -3.44 15.15
CA ASN A 165 0.72 -2.83 13.89
C ASN A 165 1.78 -2.95 12.78
N ASP A 166 2.80 -3.82 12.93
CA ASP A 166 3.71 -4.13 11.83
C ASP A 166 2.90 -4.70 10.65
N PRO A 167 3.15 -4.25 9.41
CA PRO A 167 2.40 -4.74 8.27
C PRO A 167 2.54 -6.25 8.12
N ASP A 168 3.62 -6.87 8.59
CA ASP A 168 3.77 -8.32 8.56
C ASP A 168 2.74 -9.05 9.43
N ASN A 169 2.27 -8.42 10.50
CA ASN A 169 1.13 -8.90 11.30
C ASN A 169 -0.23 -8.51 10.69
N GLY A 170 -0.27 -7.93 9.48
CA GLY A 170 -1.49 -7.44 8.86
C GLY A 170 -1.89 -8.15 7.58
N VAL A 171 -3.20 -8.20 7.35
CA VAL A 171 -3.82 -8.63 6.09
C VAL A 171 -5.06 -7.79 5.78
N TRP A 172 -5.28 -7.46 4.50
CA TRP A 172 -6.54 -6.87 4.06
C TRP A 172 -7.60 -7.95 3.99
N MET A 173 -8.75 -7.76 4.65
CA MET A 173 -9.86 -8.72 4.63
C MET A 173 -11.18 -8.05 4.26
N PRO A 174 -12.10 -8.74 3.56
CA PRO A 174 -13.47 -8.26 3.37
C PRO A 174 -14.10 -7.95 4.73
N ARG A 175 -14.73 -6.79 4.90
CA ARG A 175 -15.22 -6.36 6.22
C ARG A 175 -16.27 -7.32 6.78
N SER A 176 -17.21 -7.72 5.94
CA SER A 176 -18.42 -8.45 6.33
C SER A 176 -18.83 -9.49 5.30
N SER A 177 -19.79 -10.35 5.60
CA SER A 177 -20.24 -11.42 4.68
C SER A 177 -20.81 -10.91 3.37
N ARG A 178 -21.44 -9.73 3.37
CA ARG A 178 -21.85 -9.02 2.13
C ARG A 178 -20.65 -8.59 1.28
N ASP A 179 -19.47 -8.52 1.87
CA ASP A 179 -18.24 -8.15 1.19
C ASP A 179 -17.48 -9.36 0.62
N SER A 180 -17.84 -10.60 1.01
CA SER A 180 -17.26 -11.85 0.50
C SER A 180 -17.48 -12.02 -1.02
N GLY A 181 -16.65 -12.87 -1.66
CA GLY A 181 -16.71 -13.09 -3.12
C GLY A 181 -16.16 -11.92 -3.96
N HIS A 182 -15.50 -10.95 -3.33
CA HIS A 182 -14.91 -9.82 -4.04
C HIS A 182 -13.70 -10.26 -4.86
N TRP A 183 -13.59 -9.80 -6.12
CA TRP A 183 -12.59 -10.25 -7.11
C TRP A 183 -11.14 -10.28 -6.62
N ALA A 184 -10.76 -9.38 -5.72
CA ALA A 184 -9.40 -9.30 -5.19
C ALA A 184 -9.05 -10.46 -4.24
N MET A 185 -10.04 -10.99 -3.53
CA MET A 185 -9.92 -12.09 -2.55
C MET A 185 -11.26 -12.86 -2.51
N PRO A 186 -11.57 -13.65 -3.55
CA PRO A 186 -12.91 -14.23 -3.72
C PRO A 186 -13.25 -15.21 -2.60
N ASP A 187 -12.27 -16.00 -2.16
CA ASP A 187 -12.46 -17.09 -1.20
C ASP A 187 -12.17 -16.68 0.26
N ALA A 188 -11.79 -15.42 0.50
CA ALA A 188 -11.40 -14.98 1.82
C ALA A 188 -12.59 -14.89 2.79
N TYR A 189 -12.42 -15.46 3.98
CA TYR A 189 -13.40 -15.37 5.05
C TYR A 189 -13.49 -13.91 5.58
N PRO A 190 -14.69 -13.37 5.87
CA PRO A 190 -14.81 -11.97 6.21
C PRO A 190 -14.26 -11.67 7.62
N HIS A 191 -13.63 -10.51 7.78
CA HIS A 191 -13.04 -10.02 9.04
C HIS A 191 -13.99 -10.14 10.23
N SER A 192 -15.25 -9.72 10.05
CA SER A 192 -16.29 -9.79 11.09
C SER A 192 -16.52 -11.18 11.70
N ARG A 193 -16.04 -12.26 11.06
CA ARG A 193 -16.25 -13.65 11.49
C ARG A 193 -14.97 -14.36 11.92
N LEU A 194 -13.81 -13.71 11.84
CA LEU A 194 -12.51 -14.35 12.12
C LEU A 194 -12.07 -14.30 13.58
N HIS A 195 -12.67 -13.45 14.43
CA HIS A 195 -12.30 -13.34 15.84
C HIS A 195 -12.92 -14.46 16.68
N THR A 196 -12.54 -15.72 16.39
CA THR A 196 -13.04 -16.92 17.07
C THR A 196 -11.96 -17.54 17.96
N HIS A 197 -12.37 -18.31 18.98
CA HIS A 197 -11.44 -19.09 19.81
C HIS A 197 -10.59 -20.06 18.97
N ASN A 198 -11.17 -20.62 17.92
CA ASN A 198 -10.49 -21.53 17.00
C ASN A 198 -9.40 -20.77 16.23
N TYR A 199 -9.71 -19.59 15.68
CA TYR A 199 -8.71 -18.73 15.04
C TYR A 199 -7.53 -18.40 15.97
N GLU A 200 -7.82 -18.02 17.21
CA GLU A 200 -6.80 -17.70 18.21
C GLU A 200 -5.87 -18.88 18.49
N ARG A 201 -6.41 -20.10 18.61
CA ARG A 201 -5.61 -21.33 18.79
C ARG A 201 -4.78 -21.67 17.57
N TRP A 202 -5.34 -21.51 16.38
CA TRP A 202 -4.62 -21.75 15.14
C TRP A 202 -3.41 -20.82 15.02
N VAL A 203 -3.62 -19.51 15.19
CA VAL A 203 -2.53 -18.52 15.14
C VAL A 203 -1.48 -18.79 16.24
N HIS A 204 -1.92 -19.16 17.45
CA HIS A 204 -1.00 -19.57 18.52
C HIS A 204 -0.15 -20.77 18.13
N GLY A 205 -0.76 -21.85 17.64
CA GLY A 205 -0.04 -23.05 17.19
C GLY A 205 0.93 -22.78 16.03
N GLN A 206 0.69 -21.75 15.22
CA GLN A 206 1.60 -21.36 14.14
C GLN A 206 2.82 -20.57 14.63
N VAL A 207 2.68 -19.73 15.66
CA VAL A 207 3.69 -18.69 15.99
C VAL A 207 4.41 -18.95 17.31
N ASN A 208 3.75 -19.52 18.33
CA ASN A 208 4.23 -19.48 19.71
C ASN A 208 5.59 -20.18 19.94
N ASN A 209 5.89 -21.21 19.14
CA ASN A 209 7.12 -22.02 19.28
C ASN A 209 8.28 -21.56 18.39
N LEU A 210 8.12 -20.45 17.66
CA LEU A 210 9.16 -19.89 16.80
C LEU A 210 10.14 -19.04 17.61
N ASN A 211 11.43 -19.11 17.29
CA ASN A 211 12.49 -18.57 18.14
C ASN A 211 13.31 -17.44 17.47
N SER A 212 12.88 -16.97 16.30
CA SER A 212 13.54 -15.88 15.59
C SER A 212 12.56 -14.93 14.88
N GLU A 213 12.97 -13.67 14.75
CA GLU A 213 12.20 -12.65 14.02
C GLU A 213 11.90 -13.10 12.57
N SER A 214 12.89 -13.70 11.90
CA SER A 214 12.76 -14.17 10.51
C SER A 214 11.76 -15.31 10.36
N GLU A 215 11.79 -16.32 11.24
CA GLU A 215 10.82 -17.42 11.24
C GLU A 215 9.40 -16.92 11.47
N ILE A 216 9.23 -15.99 12.43
CA ILE A 216 7.91 -15.42 12.73
C ILE A 216 7.38 -14.63 11.54
N ARG A 217 8.17 -13.75 10.93
CA ARG A 217 7.76 -12.99 9.73
C ARG A 217 7.42 -13.91 8.55
N ALA A 218 8.22 -14.96 8.34
CA ALA A 218 7.95 -15.98 7.32
C ALA A 218 6.61 -16.69 7.60
N LYS A 219 6.37 -17.08 8.86
CA LYS A 219 5.12 -17.72 9.26
C LYS A 219 3.91 -16.80 9.12
N LEU A 220 4.00 -15.54 9.55
CA LEU A 220 2.95 -14.55 9.37
C LEU A 220 2.61 -14.35 7.88
N THR A 221 3.60 -14.45 7.00
CA THR A 221 3.39 -14.40 5.54
C THR A 221 2.64 -15.64 5.02
N ILE A 222 2.92 -16.83 5.56
CA ILE A 222 2.18 -18.06 5.26
C ILE A 222 0.73 -17.93 5.74
N VAL A 223 0.51 -17.53 6.99
CA VAL A 223 -0.83 -17.32 7.56
C VAL A 223 -1.62 -16.27 6.77
N ARG A 224 -0.98 -15.16 6.39
CA ARG A 224 -1.57 -14.15 5.49
C ARG A 224 -2.04 -14.76 4.18
N THR A 225 -1.23 -15.65 3.59
CA THR A 225 -1.56 -16.31 2.33
C THR A 225 -2.74 -17.24 2.49
N HIS A 226 -2.82 -18.00 3.59
CA HIS A 226 -3.99 -18.81 3.91
C HIS A 226 -5.26 -17.96 3.96
N LEU A 227 -5.25 -16.90 4.78
CA LEU A 227 -6.37 -15.98 4.94
C LEU A 227 -6.78 -15.29 3.64
N LYS A 228 -5.80 -14.96 2.79
CA LYS A 228 -6.06 -14.34 1.49
C LYS A 228 -6.81 -15.26 0.53
N ASN A 229 -6.46 -16.54 0.58
CA ASN A 229 -6.94 -17.56 -0.34
C ASN A 229 -8.07 -18.41 0.25
N GLY A 230 -8.51 -18.14 1.48
CA GLY A 230 -9.54 -18.94 2.17
C GLY A 230 -9.10 -20.37 2.49
N THR A 231 -7.79 -20.63 2.54
CA THR A 231 -7.19 -21.98 2.72
C THR A 231 -6.73 -22.23 4.17
N GLU A 232 -7.17 -21.40 5.11
CA GLU A 232 -7.09 -21.74 6.54
C GLU A 232 -7.90 -23.02 6.86
N PRO A 233 -7.54 -23.76 7.92
CA PRO A 233 -8.27 -24.96 8.32
C PRO A 233 -9.77 -24.69 8.53
N ASP A 234 -10.64 -25.60 8.10
CA ASP A 234 -12.10 -25.41 8.21
C ASP A 234 -12.57 -25.18 9.65
N LYS A 235 -11.88 -25.79 10.62
CA LYS A 235 -12.07 -25.55 12.06
C LYS A 235 -12.00 -24.08 12.46
N VAL A 236 -11.23 -23.24 11.77
CA VAL A 236 -11.16 -21.79 12.01
C VAL A 236 -12.50 -21.10 11.73
N LYS A 237 -13.27 -21.61 10.76
CA LYS A 237 -14.53 -21.05 10.28
C LYS A 237 -15.74 -21.59 11.07
N GLU A 238 -15.56 -22.68 11.80
CA GLU A 238 -16.58 -23.32 12.65
C GLU A 238 -16.84 -22.55 13.95
N SER A 239 -17.92 -22.93 14.65
CA SER A 239 -18.14 -22.51 16.03
C SER A 239 -17.00 -22.96 16.95
N SER A 240 -16.78 -22.23 18.04
CA SER A 240 -15.69 -22.51 18.98
C SER A 240 -15.74 -23.94 19.51
N ASP A 241 -14.65 -24.67 19.33
CA ASP A 241 -14.49 -26.05 19.75
C ASP A 241 -13.41 -26.10 20.84
N PRO A 242 -13.76 -26.30 22.13
CA PRO A 242 -12.78 -26.33 23.22
C PRO A 242 -11.73 -27.43 23.09
N THR A 243 -12.03 -28.49 22.34
CA THR A 243 -11.16 -29.67 22.20
C THR A 243 -10.13 -29.50 21.09
N TRP A 244 -10.35 -28.56 20.16
CA TRP A 244 -9.40 -28.28 19.10
C TRP A 244 -8.21 -27.46 19.60
N ASN A 245 -6.99 -27.94 19.37
CA ASN A 245 -5.76 -27.32 19.85
C ASN A 245 -5.11 -26.36 18.83
N GLY A 246 -5.75 -26.11 17.68
CA GLY A 246 -5.23 -25.24 16.63
C GLY A 246 -4.36 -25.94 15.58
N GLN A 247 -4.30 -27.27 15.60
CA GLN A 247 -3.61 -28.11 14.61
C GLN A 247 -4.57 -29.05 13.89
#